data_AF-B5IIR4-F1
#
_entry.id   AF-B5IIR4-F1
#
_cell.length_a   1.000
_cell.length_b   1.000
_cell.length_c   1.000
_cell.angle_alpha   90.00
_cell.angle_beta   90.00
_cell.angle_gamma   90.00
#
_symmetry.space_group_name_H-M   'P 1'
#
loop_
_entity.id
_entity.type
_entity.pdbx_description
1 polymer ?
#
loop_
_entity_poly.entity_id
_entity_poly.type
_entity_poly.pdbx_seq_one_letter_code
_entity_poly.pdbx_strand_id
1 'polypeptide(L)'
;MPDLAGAWRASGPVLRLPFLGAWRLWQQALRDEAAALAAADGGRGGGNGRSRPLLLHHPLNSAVGARYLAHLERHCAVRGLATPYSAADSEEQLALLRSPDQPAALPLVLATNRLTEALPPRCGPALLQRPRVRDCLLDLLAALP
;
A
#
# COMPACT_ATOMS: atom_id res chain seq x y z
N MET A 1 -5.37 21.38 14.68
CA MET A 1 -4.08 20.66 14.75
C MET A 1 -3.04 21.63 15.25
N PRO A 2 -2.37 21.40 16.39
CA PRO A 2 -1.25 22.25 16.79
C PRO A 2 -0.16 22.18 15.70
N ASP A 3 0.49 23.31 15.41
CA ASP A 3 1.55 23.42 14.41
C ASP A 3 2.82 22.72 14.92
N LEU A 4 2.78 21.38 14.88
CA LEU A 4 3.87 20.51 15.29
C LEU A 4 5.15 20.92 14.55
N ALA A 5 5.06 21.18 13.24
CA ALA A 5 6.22 21.62 12.46
C ALA A 5 6.82 22.94 12.99
N GLY A 6 5.98 23.90 13.40
CA GLY A 6 6.43 25.13 14.07
C GLY A 6 7.16 24.87 15.38
N ALA A 7 6.59 24.04 16.26
CA ALA A 7 7.20 23.69 17.55
C ALA A 7 8.57 22.99 17.41
N TRP A 8 8.71 22.10 16.42
CA TRP A 8 9.98 21.40 16.16
C TRP A 8 11.04 22.33 15.57
N ARG A 9 10.66 23.24 14.65
CA ARG A 9 11.60 24.24 14.11
C ARG A 9 12.12 25.21 15.18
N ALA A 10 11.31 25.50 16.19
CA ALA A 10 11.75 26.32 17.33
C ALA A 10 12.76 25.58 18.24
N SER A 11 12.83 24.25 18.16
CA SER A 11 13.70 23.41 19.00
C SER A 11 15.03 23.02 18.33
N GLY A 12 15.19 23.31 17.03
CA GLY A 12 16.42 23.03 16.28
C GLY A 12 16.21 22.84 14.78
N PRO A 13 17.27 22.50 14.02
CA PRO A 13 17.18 22.21 12.60
C PRO A 13 16.24 21.01 12.34
N VAL A 14 15.23 21.22 11.48
CA VAL A 14 14.29 20.16 11.07
C VAL A 14 14.46 19.91 9.58
N LEU A 15 14.85 18.68 9.23
CA LEU A 15 14.85 18.23 7.85
C LEU A 15 13.44 17.78 7.45
N ARG A 16 12.94 18.31 6.33
CA ARG A 16 11.69 17.84 5.72
C ARG A 16 12.00 16.90 4.59
N LEU A 17 11.54 15.67 4.72
CA LEU A 17 11.63 14.65 3.69
C LEU A 17 10.29 14.51 2.95
N PRO A 18 10.30 14.11 1.67
CA PRO A 18 9.08 13.76 0.98
C PRO A 18 8.44 12.54 1.66
N PHE A 19 7.12 12.41 1.50
CA PHE A 19 6.40 11.23 1.99
C PHE A 19 7.00 9.94 1.40
N LEU A 20 7.06 8.86 2.19
CA LEU A 20 7.66 7.57 1.80
C LEU A 20 7.17 7.07 0.44
N GLY A 21 5.87 7.23 0.16
CA GLY A 21 5.25 6.87 -1.10
C GLY A 21 5.82 7.56 -2.35
N ALA A 22 6.56 8.66 -2.20
CA ALA A 22 7.25 9.36 -3.27
C ALA A 22 8.68 8.83 -3.53
N TRP A 23 9.22 7.97 -2.66
CA TRP A 23 10.60 7.50 -2.76
C TRP A 23 10.69 6.39 -3.80
N ARG A 24 11.66 6.50 -4.73
CA ARG A 24 11.76 5.58 -5.87
C ARG A 24 12.04 4.14 -5.47
N LEU A 25 12.97 3.93 -4.52
CA LEU A 25 13.31 2.58 -4.04
C LEU A 25 12.12 1.93 -3.32
N TRP A 26 11.34 2.71 -2.58
CA TRP A 26 10.11 2.24 -1.96
C TRP A 26 9.06 1.82 -2.99
N GLN A 27 8.83 2.64 -4.03
CA GLN A 27 7.91 2.30 -5.13
C GLN A 27 8.36 1.02 -5.86
N GLN A 28 9.67 0.84 -6.04
CA GLN A 28 10.23 -0.38 -6.62
C GLN A 28 9.97 -1.61 -5.75
N ALA A 29 10.22 -1.51 -4.44
CA ALA A 29 9.92 -2.61 -3.50
C ALA A 29 8.42 -3.00 -3.53
N LEU A 30 7.52 -2.01 -3.59
CA LEU A 30 6.08 -2.27 -3.71
C LEU A 30 5.72 -2.98 -5.03
N ARG A 31 6.29 -2.54 -6.16
CA ARG A 31 6.09 -3.17 -7.47
C ARG A 31 6.56 -4.62 -7.46
N ASP A 32 7.77 -4.86 -6.96
CA ASP A 32 8.41 -6.18 -6.99
C ASP A 32 7.64 -7.16 -6.09
N GLU A 33 7.14 -6.67 -4.94
CA GLU A 33 6.28 -7.45 -4.05
C GLU A 33 4.91 -7.76 -4.67
N ALA A 34 4.28 -6.78 -5.34
CA ALA A 34 3.02 -6.98 -6.04
C ALA A 34 3.15 -7.99 -7.20
N ALA A 35 4.28 -7.94 -7.93
CA ALA A 35 4.59 -8.90 -8.98
C ALA A 35 4.82 -10.32 -8.42
N ALA A 36 5.51 -10.44 -7.27
CA ALA A 36 5.71 -11.72 -6.61
C ALA A 36 4.38 -12.36 -6.15
N LEU A 37 3.47 -11.55 -5.60
CA LEU A 37 2.12 -12.00 -5.26
C LEU A 37 1.34 -12.49 -6.49
N ALA A 38 1.35 -11.71 -7.58
CA ALA A 38 0.66 -12.08 -8.81
C ALA A 38 1.21 -13.37 -9.44
N ALA A 39 2.52 -13.62 -9.30
CA ALA A 39 3.15 -14.86 -9.76
C ALA A 39 2.76 -16.06 -8.90
N ALA A 40 2.69 -15.89 -7.57
CA ALA A 40 2.29 -16.94 -6.63
C ALA A 40 0.81 -17.36 -6.79
N ASP A 41 -0.06 -16.42 -7.17
CA ASP A 41 -1.49 -16.70 -7.43
C ASP A 41 -1.76 -17.47 -8.73
N GLY A 42 -0.73 -17.79 -9.51
CA GLY A 42 -0.79 -18.81 -10.57
C GLY A 42 -1.72 -18.48 -11.74
N GLY A 43 -2.05 -17.20 -11.98
CA GLY A 43 -2.89 -16.80 -13.10
C GLY A 43 -4.38 -17.18 -12.96
N ARG A 44 -4.87 -17.41 -11.73
CA ARG A 44 -6.29 -17.70 -11.44
C ARG A 44 -7.26 -16.52 -11.72
N GLY A 45 -6.77 -15.39 -12.24
CA GLY A 45 -7.63 -14.36 -12.80
C GLY A 45 -8.17 -14.83 -14.16
N GLY A 46 -9.45 -15.19 -14.21
CA GLY A 46 -10.09 -15.69 -15.41
C GLY A 46 -9.91 -14.78 -16.64
N GLY A 47 -9.50 -15.39 -17.76
CA GLY A 47 -9.54 -14.81 -19.10
C GLY A 47 -8.20 -14.26 -19.62
N ASN A 48 -7.46 -15.08 -20.37
CA ASN A 48 -6.45 -14.75 -21.41
C ASN A 48 -5.48 -13.55 -21.24
N GLY A 49 -5.30 -12.99 -20.05
CA GLY A 49 -4.39 -11.89 -19.77
C GLY A 49 -3.92 -11.92 -18.32
N ARG A 50 -2.63 -11.64 -18.09
CA ARG A 50 -2.09 -11.48 -16.72
C ARG A 50 -2.77 -10.28 -16.06
N SER A 51 -3.74 -10.52 -15.19
CA SER A 51 -4.40 -9.46 -14.42
C SER A 51 -3.39 -8.74 -13.53
N ARG A 52 -3.38 -7.39 -13.60
CA ARG A 52 -2.50 -6.57 -12.77
C ARG A 52 -2.89 -6.73 -11.29
N PRO A 53 -1.92 -6.87 -10.37
CA PRO A 53 -2.20 -6.92 -8.95
C PRO A 53 -2.87 -5.61 -8.47
N LEU A 54 -3.76 -5.76 -7.50
CA LEU A 54 -4.44 -4.66 -6.84
C LEU A 54 -3.60 -4.12 -5.69
N LEU A 55 -3.51 -2.80 -5.58
CA LEU A 55 -2.90 -2.09 -4.47
C LEU A 55 -4.01 -1.43 -3.65
N LEU A 56 -4.29 -1.98 -2.47
CA LEU A 56 -5.43 -1.56 -1.67
C LEU A 56 -5.03 -0.45 -0.71
N HIS A 57 -5.69 0.70 -0.80
CA HIS A 57 -5.44 1.83 0.08
C HIS A 57 -6.68 2.13 0.90
N HIS A 58 -6.54 2.18 2.22
CA HIS A 58 -7.62 2.62 3.09
C HIS A 58 -7.85 4.13 2.89
N PRO A 59 -8.95 4.57 2.28
CA PRO A 59 -9.12 5.97 1.93
C PRO A 59 -9.32 6.81 3.19
N LEU A 60 -8.58 7.91 3.26
CA LEU A 60 -9.08 9.14 3.89
C LEU A 60 -9.90 9.83 2.78
N ASN A 61 -11.20 10.06 2.97
CA ASN A 61 -12.08 10.74 1.99
C ASN A 61 -11.51 12.13 1.62
N SER A 62 -10.57 12.17 0.67
CA SER A 62 -9.78 13.34 0.35
C SER A 62 -9.14 13.22 -1.04
N ALA A 63 -9.01 14.36 -1.72
CA ALA A 63 -8.30 14.44 -3.01
C ALA A 63 -6.83 14.01 -2.92
N VAL A 64 -6.23 14.05 -1.73
CA VAL A 64 -4.85 13.62 -1.48
C VAL A 64 -4.71 12.11 -1.64
N GLY A 65 -5.64 11.33 -1.09
CA GLY A 65 -5.64 9.87 -1.23
C GLY A 65 -5.75 9.42 -2.68
N ALA A 66 -6.65 10.05 -3.45
CA ALA A 66 -6.81 9.76 -4.88
C ALA A 66 -5.54 10.09 -5.69
N ARG A 67 -4.93 11.25 -5.45
CA ARG A 67 -3.66 11.64 -6.08
C ARG A 67 -2.53 10.68 -5.73
N TYR A 68 -2.49 10.21 -4.48
CA TYR A 68 -1.49 9.25 -4.03
C TYR A 68 -1.62 7.90 -4.74
N LEU A 69 -2.85 7.37 -4.85
CA LEU A 69 -3.10 6.14 -5.59
C LEU A 69 -2.70 6.27 -7.08
N ALA A 70 -3.14 7.33 -7.75
CA ALA A 70 -2.78 7.59 -9.14
C ALA A 70 -1.26 7.74 -9.34
N HIS A 71 -0.57 8.30 -8.35
CA HIS A 71 0.90 8.36 -8.35
C HIS A 71 1.51 6.95 -8.31
N LEU A 72 1.05 6.09 -7.40
CA LEU A 72 1.56 4.73 -7.29
C LEU A 72 1.22 3.84 -8.48
N GLU A 73 0.03 3.95 -9.06
CA GLU A 73 -0.34 3.22 -10.28
C GLU A 73 0.64 3.49 -11.42
N ARG A 74 1.00 4.76 -11.63
CA ARG A 74 1.94 5.17 -12.67
C ARG A 74 3.35 4.60 -12.47
N HIS A 75 3.80 4.46 -11.22
CA HIS A 75 5.19 4.07 -10.93
C HIS A 75 5.37 2.58 -10.59
N CYS A 76 4.32 1.92 -10.11
CA CYS A 76 4.40 0.54 -9.64
C CYS A 76 3.77 -0.47 -10.61
N ALA A 77 3.14 -0.04 -11.71
CA ALA A 77 2.44 -0.92 -12.67
C ALA A 77 1.34 -1.80 -12.03
N VAL A 78 0.77 -1.31 -10.93
CA VAL A 78 -0.34 -1.89 -10.17
C VAL A 78 -1.63 -1.13 -10.48
N ARG A 79 -2.78 -1.71 -10.14
CA ARG A 79 -4.05 -0.98 -10.09
C ARG A 79 -4.37 -0.60 -8.66
N GLY A 80 -4.52 0.69 -8.38
CA GLY A 80 -4.90 1.22 -7.09
C GLY A 80 -6.39 1.06 -6.85
N LEU A 81 -6.76 0.60 -5.66
CA LEU A 81 -8.14 0.53 -5.21
C LEU A 81 -8.26 1.24 -3.88
N ALA A 82 -9.12 2.26 -3.83
CA ALA A 82 -9.58 2.81 -2.57
C ALA A 82 -10.51 1.77 -1.92
N THR A 83 -10.12 1.26 -0.75
CA THR A 83 -10.86 0.21 -0.06
C THR A 83 -11.07 0.62 1.39
N PRO A 84 -12.24 1.17 1.75
CA PRO A 84 -12.58 1.35 3.15
C PRO A 84 -12.63 -0.05 3.78
N TYR A 85 -11.78 -0.32 4.77
CA TYR A 85 -11.79 -1.56 5.55
C TYR A 85 -12.66 -1.42 6.81
N SER A 86 -13.12 -0.19 7.10
CA SER A 86 -13.70 0.23 8.38
C SER A 86 -15.12 0.81 8.27
N ALA A 87 -15.63 1.05 7.06
CA ALA A 87 -16.98 1.58 6.86
C ALA A 87 -18.03 0.45 6.92
N ALA A 88 -19.24 0.74 7.38
CA ALA A 88 -20.34 -0.24 7.31
C ALA A 88 -20.62 -0.69 5.85
N ASP A 89 -20.40 0.21 4.88
CA ASP A 89 -20.56 -0.05 3.45
C ASP A 89 -19.36 -0.79 2.81
N SER A 90 -18.38 -1.23 3.61
CA SER A 90 -17.19 -1.95 3.12
C SER A 90 -17.49 -3.39 2.69
N GLU A 91 -18.64 -3.94 3.07
CA GLU A 91 -19.02 -5.33 2.80
C GLU A 91 -18.97 -5.66 1.30
N GLU A 92 -19.42 -4.75 0.44
CA GLU A 92 -19.39 -4.96 -1.02
C GLU A 92 -17.96 -4.95 -1.57
N GLN A 93 -17.09 -4.03 -1.13
CA GLN A 93 -15.70 -4.01 -1.57
C GLN A 93 -14.88 -5.18 -0.98
N LEU A 94 -15.17 -5.59 0.27
CA LEU A 94 -14.57 -6.78 0.86
C LEU A 94 -15.08 -8.05 0.18
N ALA A 95 -16.35 -8.10 -0.23
CA ALA A 95 -16.92 -9.19 -1.03
C ALA A 95 -16.27 -9.29 -2.41
N LEU A 96 -16.05 -8.14 -3.08
CA LEU A 96 -15.30 -8.08 -4.33
C LEU A 96 -13.93 -8.69 -4.15
N LEU A 97 -13.19 -8.27 -3.11
CA LEU A 97 -11.91 -8.91 -2.79
C LEU A 97 -12.13 -10.40 -2.61
N ARG A 98 -13.08 -10.85 -1.77
CA ARG A 98 -13.34 -12.27 -1.41
C ARG A 98 -13.56 -13.20 -2.60
N SER A 99 -13.97 -12.69 -3.76
CA SER A 99 -14.16 -13.49 -4.97
C SER A 99 -12.86 -14.21 -5.41
N PRO A 100 -12.93 -15.51 -5.76
CA PRO A 100 -11.76 -16.30 -6.18
C PRO A 100 -11.16 -15.83 -7.52
N ASP A 101 -11.92 -15.09 -8.33
CA ASP A 101 -11.48 -14.61 -9.65
C ASP A 101 -10.72 -13.28 -9.59
N GLN A 102 -10.57 -12.68 -8.41
CA GLN A 102 -9.82 -11.45 -8.28
C GLN A 102 -8.31 -11.67 -8.42
N PRO A 103 -7.59 -10.70 -9.00
CA PRO A 103 -6.13 -10.69 -8.96
C PRO A 103 -5.60 -10.58 -7.52
N ALA A 104 -4.34 -10.96 -7.37
CA ALA A 104 -3.57 -10.74 -6.16
C ALA A 104 -3.73 -9.31 -5.63
N ALA A 105 -3.88 -9.16 -4.32
CA ALA A 105 -4.07 -7.87 -3.68
C ALA A 105 -2.99 -7.60 -2.63
N LEU A 106 -2.45 -6.39 -2.64
CA LEU A 106 -1.45 -5.89 -1.71
C LEU A 106 -2.01 -4.70 -0.92
N PRO A 107 -2.32 -4.86 0.38
CA PRO A 107 -2.71 -3.74 1.22
C PRO A 107 -1.55 -2.79 1.47
N LEU A 108 -1.73 -1.49 1.22
CA LEU A 108 -0.81 -0.41 1.61
C LEU A 108 -0.90 -0.13 3.12
N VAL A 109 -0.52 -1.11 3.92
CA VAL A 109 -0.49 -0.99 5.37
C VAL A 109 0.87 -1.44 5.87
N LEU A 110 1.58 -0.56 6.57
CA LEU A 110 2.92 -0.84 7.10
C LEU A 110 2.88 -1.98 8.13
N ALA A 111 2.00 -1.89 9.12
CA ALA A 111 1.88 -2.89 10.19
C ALA A 111 0.43 -3.30 10.40
N THR A 112 0.21 -4.56 10.79
CA THR A 112 -1.12 -5.08 11.13
C THR A 112 -1.80 -4.20 12.17
N ASN A 113 -3.06 -3.89 11.92
CA ASN A 113 -3.97 -3.21 12.83
C ASN A 113 -5.37 -3.82 12.74
N ARG A 114 -6.28 -3.37 13.62
CA ARG A 114 -7.68 -3.85 13.66
C ARG A 114 -8.41 -3.74 12.31
N LEU A 115 -8.05 -2.76 11.47
CA LEU A 115 -8.68 -2.60 10.15
C LEU A 115 -8.20 -3.65 9.16
N THR A 116 -6.93 -4.04 9.24
CA THR A 116 -6.37 -5.07 8.36
C THR A 116 -6.73 -6.50 8.77
N GLU A 117 -7.18 -6.72 10.01
CA GLU A 117 -7.66 -8.05 10.46
C GLU A 117 -8.91 -8.50 9.70
N ALA A 118 -9.72 -7.55 9.21
CA ALA A 118 -10.89 -7.84 8.38
C ALA A 118 -10.54 -8.24 6.94
N LEU A 119 -9.26 -8.10 6.53
CA LEU A 119 -8.83 -8.40 5.17
C LEU A 119 -8.75 -9.91 4.93
N PRO A 120 -9.16 -10.39 3.75
CA PRO A 120 -9.08 -11.82 3.44
C PRO A 120 -7.62 -12.33 3.40
N PRO A 121 -7.36 -13.60 3.80
CA PRO A 121 -6.01 -14.15 3.91
C PRO A 121 -5.14 -14.04 2.64
N ARG A 122 -5.75 -14.08 1.43
CA ARG A 122 -5.02 -13.93 0.17
C ARG A 122 -4.37 -12.55 -0.03
N CYS A 123 -4.78 -11.53 0.74
CA CYS A 123 -4.10 -10.23 0.71
C CYS A 123 -2.68 -10.32 1.31
N GLY A 124 -2.38 -11.44 1.97
CA GLY A 124 -1.11 -11.69 2.61
C GLY A 124 -0.87 -10.77 3.81
N PRO A 125 0.34 -10.84 4.37
CA PRO A 125 0.70 -10.06 5.55
C PRO A 125 0.90 -8.57 5.20
N ALA A 126 0.92 -7.72 6.24
CA ALA A 126 1.23 -6.29 6.12
C ALA A 126 2.66 -6.06 5.58
N LEU A 127 2.95 -4.86 5.09
CA LEU A 127 4.20 -4.56 4.38
C LEU A 127 5.46 -4.86 5.22
N LEU A 128 5.48 -4.53 6.51
CA LEU A 128 6.65 -4.77 7.38
C LEU A 128 6.81 -6.22 7.83
N GLN A 129 5.81 -7.07 7.58
CA GLN A 129 5.91 -8.52 7.80
C GLN A 129 6.48 -9.24 6.57
N ARG A 130 6.65 -8.53 5.45
CA ARG A 130 7.28 -9.04 4.23
C ARG A 130 8.77 -8.71 4.28
N PRO A 131 9.68 -9.70 4.40
CA PRO A 131 11.09 -9.44 4.67
C PRO A 131 11.73 -8.45 3.69
N ARG A 132 11.50 -8.61 2.38
CA ARG A 132 12.06 -7.72 1.34
C ARG A 132 11.63 -6.27 1.50
N VAL A 133 10.35 -6.04 1.82
CA VAL A 133 9.80 -4.69 1.97
C VAL A 133 10.28 -4.07 3.28
N ARG A 134 10.33 -4.87 4.35
CA ARG A 134 10.86 -4.44 5.66
C ARG A 134 12.32 -4.03 5.54
N ASP A 135 13.16 -4.88 4.96
CA ASP A 135 14.60 -4.65 4.86
C ASP A 135 14.88 -3.42 3.98
N CYS A 136 14.14 -3.26 2.86
CA CYS A 136 14.19 -2.04 2.05
C CYS A 136 13.83 -0.77 2.83
N LEU A 137 12.81 -0.79 3.69
CA LEU A 137 12.47 0.37 4.51
C LEU A 137 13.58 0.67 5.53
N LEU A 138 14.16 -0.34 6.16
CA LEU A 138 15.25 -0.15 7.12
C LEU A 138 16.48 0.46 6.43
N ASP A 139 16.86 -0.03 5.25
CA ASP A 139 17.95 0.54 4.45
C ASP A 139 17.68 2.00 4.08
N LEU A 140 16.44 2.30 3.66
CA LEU A 140 15.99 3.64 3.33
C LEU A 140 16.06 4.59 4.53
N LEU A 141 15.70 4.12 5.73
CA LEU A 141 15.75 4.90 6.96
C LEU A 141 17.20 5.09 7.45
N ALA A 142 18.05 4.07 7.30
CA ALA A 142 19.46 4.14 7.67
C ALA A 142 20.27 5.07 6.74
N ALA A 143 19.83 5.24 5.49
CA ALA A 143 20.43 6.13 4.51
C ALA A 143 19.93 7.58 4.59
N LEU A 144 19.11 7.91 5.60
CA LEU A 144 18.70 9.30 5.83
C LEU A 144 19.90 10.17 6.23
N PRO A 145 19.96 11.42 5.74
CA PRO A 145 21.05 12.35 6.04
C PRO A 145 21.00 12.90 7.48
#